data_AF-A0A9N9DZF6-F1
#
_entry.id   AF-A0A9N9DZF6-F1
#
_cell.length_a   1.000
_cell.length_b   1.000
_cell.length_c   1.000
_cell.angle_alpha   90.00
_cell.angle_beta   90.00
_cell.angle_gamma   90.00
#
_symmetry.space_group_name_H-M   'P 1'
#
loop_
_entity.id
_entity.type
_entity.pdbx_description
1 polymer ?
#
loop_
_entity_poly.entity_id
_entity_poly.type
_entity_poly.pdbx_seq_one_letter_code
_entity_poly.pdbx_strand_id
1 'polypeptide(L)' 'VQGSQYRFHNTGWYKDVKKLEDIANHDWRKRCICQDNGIFLLEVWYDENPEIVIPERIQKIKDFVN' A
#
# COMPACT_ATOMS: atom_id res chain seq x y z
N VAL A 1 16.96 -11.53 -18.31
CA VAL A 1 16.88 -10.22 -18.99
C VAL A 1 16.19 -9.24 -18.05
N GLN A 2 16.99 -8.55 -17.23
CA GLN A 2 16.53 -7.53 -16.29
C GLN A 2 16.53 -6.21 -17.08
N GLY A 3 15.34 -5.78 -17.49
CA GLY A 3 15.15 -4.77 -18.51
C GLY A 3 15.69 -3.40 -18.13
N SER A 4 16.21 -2.71 -19.14
CA SER A 4 16.72 -1.34 -19.22
C SER A 4 15.79 -0.21 -18.71
N GLN A 5 14.67 -0.54 -18.04
CA GLN A 5 13.70 0.42 -17.53
C GLN A 5 14.19 1.12 -16.24
N TYR A 6 15.06 0.49 -15.45
CA TYR A 6 15.45 1.03 -14.14
C TYR A 6 16.42 2.22 -14.20
N ARG A 7 17.18 2.40 -15.30
CA ARG A 7 18.25 3.41 -15.37
C ARG A 7 17.77 4.85 -15.60
N PHE A 8 16.49 5.08 -15.90
CA PHE A 8 15.94 6.42 -16.17
C PHE A 8 15.20 7.06 -14.99
N HIS A 9 15.26 6.48 -13.79
CA HIS A 9 14.55 6.99 -12.60
C HIS A 9 15.33 8.02 -11.76
N ASN A 10 16.26 8.76 -12.37
CA ASN A 10 16.83 9.94 -11.72
C ASN A 10 15.83 11.12 -11.84
N THR A 11 15.26 11.50 -10.68
CA THR A 11 14.63 12.79 -10.33
C THR A 11 13.26 13.19 -10.91
N GLY A 12 12.41 12.23 -11.33
CA GLY A 12 11.09 12.53 -11.91
C GLY A 12 9.83 12.12 -11.12
N TRP A 13 9.94 11.29 -10.08
CA TRP A 13 8.76 10.63 -9.48
C TRP A 13 7.81 11.57 -8.71
N TYR A 14 8.32 12.70 -8.20
CA TYR A 14 7.63 13.59 -7.25
C TYR A 14 7.53 15.05 -7.74
N LYS A 15 7.44 15.29 -9.05
CA LYS A 15 7.31 16.67 -9.56
C LYS A 15 5.88 17.23 -9.45
N ASP A 16 4.87 16.36 -9.44
CA ASP A 16 3.47 16.76 -9.42
C ASP A 16 2.84 16.49 -8.04
N VAL A 17 2.90 17.50 -7.16
CA VAL A 17 2.24 17.47 -5.83
C VAL A 17 0.77 17.07 -5.96
N LYS A 18 0.09 17.60 -6.98
CA LYS A 18 -1.30 17.26 -7.29
C LYS A 18 -1.51 15.76 -7.57
N LYS A 19 -0.58 15.11 -8.27
CA LYS A 19 -0.68 13.69 -8.56
C LYS A 19 -0.52 12.84 -7.29
N LEU A 20 0.30 13.29 -6.35
CA LEU A 20 0.46 12.62 -5.06
C LEU A 20 -0.78 12.80 -4.19
N GLU A 21 -1.34 14.01 -4.16
CA GLU A 21 -2.62 14.27 -3.50
C GLU A 21 -3.73 13.41 -4.10
N ASP A 22 -3.81 13.30 -5.43
CA ASP A 22 -4.80 12.47 -6.11
C ASP A 22 -4.66 10.98 -5.76
N ILE A 23 -3.43 10.45 -5.70
CA ILE A 23 -3.17 9.07 -5.27
C ILE A 23 -3.59 8.87 -3.81
N ALA A 24 -3.19 9.78 -2.92
CA ALA A 24 -3.54 9.71 -1.50
C ALA A 24 -5.07 9.78 -1.28
N ASN A 25 -5.75 10.69 -1.98
CA ASN A 25 -7.21 10.84 -1.94
C ASN A 25 -7.92 9.58 -2.44
N HIS A 26 -7.42 9.00 -3.53
CA HIS A 26 -7.97 7.77 -4.09
C HIS A 26 -7.82 6.59 -3.12
N ASP A 27 -6.65 6.42 -2.51
CA ASP A 27 -6.43 5.35 -1.55
C ASP A 27 -7.19 5.57 -0.24
N TRP A 28 -7.33 6.81 0.21
CA TRP A 28 -8.21 7.14 1.34
C TRP A 28 -9.67 6.77 1.05
N ARG A 29 -10.17 7.13 -0.13
CA ARG A 29 -11.55 6.81 -0.54
C ARG A 29 -11.79 5.31 -0.62
N LYS A 30 -10.82 4.53 -1.11
CA LYS A 30 -10.89 3.05 -1.06
C LYS A 30 -11.01 2.54 0.37
N ARG A 31 -10.18 3.04 1.29
CA ARG A 31 -10.22 2.64 2.71
C ARG A 31 -11.60 2.92 3.33
N CYS A 32 -12.15 4.11 3.09
CA CYS A 32 -13.48 4.48 3.58
C CYS A 32 -14.54 3.50 3.07
N ILE A 33 -14.58 3.24 1.76
CA ILE A 33 -15.55 2.31 1.15
C ILE A 33 -15.39 0.90 1.71
N CYS A 34 -14.16 0.41 1.88
CA CYS A 34 -13.93 -0.91 2.46
C CYS A 34 -14.42 -0.97 3.92
N GLN A 35 -14.12 0.04 4.73
CA GLN A 35 -14.59 0.13 6.13
C GLN A 35 -16.12 0.16 6.22
N ASP A 36 -16.79 0.95 5.39
CA ASP A 36 -18.26 1.03 5.33
C ASP A 36 -18.90 -0.32 4.99
N ASN A 37 -18.20 -1.16 4.21
CA ASN A 37 -18.63 -2.51 3.85
C ASN A 37 -18.13 -3.60 4.82
N GLY A 38 -17.49 -3.23 5.93
CA GLY A 38 -16.92 -4.18 6.90
C GLY A 38 -15.70 -4.97 6.38
N ILE A 39 -15.07 -4.50 5.30
CA ILE A 39 -13.87 -5.10 4.72
C ILE A 39 -12.63 -4.45 5.35
N PHE A 40 -11.80 -5.26 6.00
CA PHE A 40 -10.53 -4.81 6.56
C PHE A 40 -9.41 -4.91 5.52
N LEU A 41 -8.70 -3.81 5.26
CA LEU A 41 -7.56 -3.76 4.36
C LEU A 41 -6.24 -3.89 5.13
N LEU A 42 -5.30 -4.67 4.60
CA LEU A 42 -3.95 -4.80 5.13
C LEU A 42 -2.95 -4.08 4.21
N GLU A 43 -2.29 -3.05 4.73
CA GLU A 43 -1.30 -2.27 3.98
C GLU A 43 0.11 -2.81 4.18
N VAL A 44 0.83 -3.17 3.12
CA VAL A 44 2.21 -3.65 3.19
C VAL A 44 3.08 -2.70 2.39
N TRP A 45 4.16 -2.21 2.98
CA TRP A 45 5.09 -1.30 2.33
C TRP A 45 6.02 -2.05 1.37
N TYR A 46 6.57 -1.34 0.37
CA TYR A 46 7.41 -1.95 -0.68
C TYR A 46 8.74 -2.51 -0.17
N ASP A 47 9.24 -2.00 0.95
CA ASP A 47 10.46 -2.44 1.63
C ASP A 47 10.22 -3.64 2.57
N GLU A 48 8.96 -3.98 2.83
CA GLU A 48 8.58 -5.13 3.65
C GLU A 48 8.51 -6.43 2.81
N ASN A 49 8.92 -7.56 3.40
CA ASN A 49 8.68 -8.87 2.79
C ASN A 49 7.21 -9.30 3.03
N PRO A 50 6.35 -9.35 1.99
CA PRO A 50 4.93 -9.64 2.15
C PRO A 50 4.67 -11.05 2.69
N GLU A 51 5.55 -12.02 2.40
CA GLU A 51 5.41 -13.40 2.86
C GLU A 51 5.55 -13.53 4.38
N ILE A 52 6.21 -12.56 5.03
CA ILE A 52 6.40 -12.52 6.48
C ILE A 52 5.36 -11.60 7.12
N VAL A 53 5.23 -10.38 6.60
CA VAL A 53 4.42 -9.32 7.22
C VAL A 53 2.92 -9.62 7.15
N ILE A 54 2.43 -10.25 6.07
CA ILE A 54 1.01 -10.57 5.95
C ILE A 54 0.57 -11.61 7.00
N PRO A 55 1.23 -12.77 7.14
CA PRO A 55 0.88 -13.74 8.18
C PRO A 55 0.92 -13.16 9.60
N GLU A 56 1.96 -12.38 9.94
CA GLU A 56 2.11 -11.80 11.28
C GLU A 56 0.95 -10.86 11.63
N ARG A 57 0.55 -9.99 10.69
CA ARG A 57 -0.53 -9.04 10.95
C ARG A 57 -1.90 -9.71 11.00
N ILE A 58 -2.12 -10.74 10.16
CA ILE A 58 -3.33 -11.57 10.27
C ILE A 58 -3.41 -12.25 11.63
N GLN A 59 -2.29 -12.78 12.13
CA GLN A 59 -2.25 -13.41 13.45
C GLN A 59 -2.61 -12.41 14.56
N LYS A 60 -1.98 -11.22 14.55
CA LYS A 60 -2.31 -10.15 15.51
C LYS A 60 -3.80 -9.82 15.51
N ILE A 61 -4.43 -9.69 14.34
CA ILE A 61 -5.86 -9.39 14.24
C ILE A 61 -6.70 -10.53 14.83
N LYS A 62 -6.35 -11.79 14.56
CA LYS A 62 -7.02 -12.95 15.17
C LYS A 62 -6.92 -12.92 16.70
N ASP A 63 -5.78 -12.52 17.24
CA ASP A 63 -5.56 -12.42 18.67
C ASP A 63 -6.38 -11.29 19.33
N PHE A 64 -6.76 -10.25 18.58
CA PHE A 64 -7.63 -9.17 19.06
C PHE A 64 -9.13 -9.50 19.01
N VAL A 65 -9.53 -10.45 18.15
CA VAL A 65 -10.93 -10.83 17.95
C VAL A 65 -11.36 -11.98 18.88
N ASN A 66 -10.41 -12.82 19.31
CA ASN A 66 -10.61 -13.86 20.32
C ASN A 66 -10.58 -13.30 21.75
#